data_AF-A0A355D5W8-F1
#
_entry.id   AF-A0A355D5W8-F1
#
_cell.length_a   1.000
_cell.length_b   1.000
_cell.length_c   1.000
_cell.angle_alpha   90.00
_cell.angle_beta   90.00
_cell.angle_gamma   90.00
#
_symmetry.space_group_name_H-M   'P 1'
#
loop_
_entity.id
_entity.type
_entity.pdbx_description
1 polymer ?
#
loop_
_entity_poly.entity_id
_entity_poly.type
_entity_poly.pdbx_seq_one_letter_code
_entity_poly.pdbx_strand_id
1 'polypeptide(L)' 'MVKSLEELLELAKKKEKKTMAVAVAQDNVVLEAVIKAVDMGIINAILVGNEEKIKIIAKDSNIDLSRVRII' A
#
# COMPACT_ATOMS: atom_id res chain seq x y z
N MET A 1 -25.72 6.67 1.85
CA MET A 1 -24.93 5.80 2.75
C MET A 1 -24.20 4.80 1.88
N VAL A 2 -22.92 4.56 2.14
CA VAL A 2 -22.15 3.47 1.51
C VAL A 2 -22.64 2.15 2.10
N LYS A 3 -22.94 1.17 1.26
CA LYS A 3 -23.56 -0.11 1.67
C LYS A 3 -22.67 -1.33 1.47
N SER A 4 -21.59 -1.20 0.70
CA SER A 4 -20.62 -2.27 0.50
C SER A 4 -19.19 -1.74 0.43
N LEU A 5 -18.23 -2.67 0.54
CA LEU A 5 -16.80 -2.34 0.38
C LEU A 5 -16.50 -1.92 -1.06
N GLU A 6 -17.14 -2.55 -2.06
CA GLU A 6 -16.95 -2.19 -3.46
C GLU A 6 -17.39 -0.73 -3.72
N GLU A 7 -18.54 -0.31 -3.18
CA GLU A 7 -18.99 1.08 -3.27
C GLU A 7 -17.98 2.05 -2.63
N LEU A 8 -17.40 1.67 -1.49
CA LEU A 8 -16.37 2.48 -0.81
C LEU A 8 -15.11 2.62 -1.67
N LEU A 9 -14.65 1.52 -2.27
CA LEU A 9 -13.48 1.49 -3.13
C LEU A 9 -13.69 2.31 -4.40
N GLU A 10 -14.86 2.25 -5.02
CA GLU A 10 -15.20 3.09 -6.17
C GLU A 10 -15.19 4.59 -5.82
N LEU A 11 -15.75 4.94 -4.67
CA LEU A 11 -15.73 6.33 -4.19
C LEU A 11 -14.31 6.80 -3.89
N ALA A 12 -13.46 5.94 -3.35
CA ALA A 12 -12.07 6.26 -3.06
C ALA A 12 -11.25 6.49 -4.36
N LYS A 13 -11.45 5.65 -5.38
CA LYS A 13 -10.82 5.80 -6.70
C LYS A 13 -11.20 7.10 -7.43
N LYS A 14 -12.39 7.65 -7.17
CA LYS A 14 -12.87 8.92 -7.74
C LYS A 14 -12.28 10.16 -7.07
N LYS A 15 -11.62 10.00 -5.92
CA LYS A 15 -10.98 11.10 -5.19
C LYS A 15 -9.51 11.23 -5.56
N GLU A 16 -8.96 12.40 -5.30
CA GLU A 16 -7.52 12.61 -5.37
C GLU A 16 -6.79 11.69 -4.39
N LYS A 17 -5.74 11.01 -4.87
CA LYS A 17 -4.91 10.12 -4.05
C LYS A 17 -4.31 10.90 -2.88
N LYS A 18 -4.41 10.33 -1.69
CA LYS A 18 -3.70 10.82 -0.51
C LYS A 18 -2.47 9.97 -0.24
N THR A 19 -1.46 10.59 0.38
CA THR A 19 -0.25 9.89 0.80
C THR A 19 -0.46 9.30 2.19
N MET A 20 -0.26 7.99 2.31
CA MET A 20 -0.39 7.24 3.55
C MET A 20 0.98 6.71 3.97
N ALA A 21 1.38 6.97 5.21
CA ALA A 21 2.58 6.40 5.80
C ALA A 21 2.24 5.17 6.64
N VAL A 22 3.03 4.11 6.51
CA VAL A 22 2.84 2.85 7.27
C VAL A 22 4.08 2.63 8.12
N ALA A 23 3.91 2.69 9.44
CA ALA A 23 4.97 2.37 10.38
C ALA A 23 5.17 0.85 10.46
N VAL A 24 6.43 0.42 10.56
CA VAL A 24 6.81 -0.99 10.69
C VAL A 24 6.31 -1.81 9.49
N ALA A 25 6.62 -1.34 8.28
CA ALA A 25 6.13 -1.93 7.02
C ALA A 25 6.71 -3.32 6.68
N GLN A 26 7.55 -3.91 7.54
CA GLN A 26 8.09 -5.26 7.40
C GLN A 26 7.11 -6.38 7.83
N ASP A 27 5.80 -6.18 7.69
CA ASP A 27 4.77 -7.21 7.83
C ASP A 27 4.23 -7.57 6.44
N ASN A 28 4.22 -8.87 6.10
CA ASN A 28 3.87 -9.33 4.75
C ASN A 28 2.42 -8.97 4.36
N VAL A 29 1.47 -9.19 5.26
CA VAL A 29 0.04 -8.95 4.98
C VAL A 29 -0.20 -7.44 4.84
N VAL A 30 0.46 -6.64 5.67
CA VAL A 30 0.40 -5.18 5.58
C VAL A 30 1.01 -4.68 4.27
N LEU A 31 2.20 -5.15 3.92
CA LEU A 31 2.90 -4.75 2.69
C LEU A 31 2.08 -5.07 1.45
N GLU A 32 1.53 -6.28 1.37
CA GLU A 32 0.68 -6.71 0.25
C GLU A 32 -0.59 -5.85 0.13
N ALA A 33 -1.27 -5.55 1.24
CA ALA A 33 -2.47 -4.73 1.26
C ALA A 33 -2.19 -3.29 0.79
N VAL A 34 -1.08 -2.70 1.25
CA VAL A 34 -0.67 -1.34 0.88
C VAL A 34 -0.34 -1.26 -0.60
N ILE A 35 0.39 -2.24 -1.13
CA ILE A 35 0.76 -2.27 -2.55
C ILE A 35 -0.48 -2.48 -3.43
N LYS A 36 -1.40 -3.38 -3.05
CA LYS A 36 -2.70 -3.50 -3.73
C LYS A 36 -3.46 -2.17 -3.77
N ALA A 37 -3.46 -1.41 -2.68
CA ALA A 37 -4.10 -0.10 -2.65
C ALA A 37 -3.41 0.94 -3.57
N VAL A 38 -2.07 0.88 -3.69
CA VAL A 38 -1.30 1.69 -4.65
C VAL A 38 -1.61 1.28 -6.09
N ASP A 39 -1.68 -0.03 -6.36
CA ASP A 39 -2.00 -0.62 -7.67
C ASP A 39 -3.40 -0.27 -8.15
N MET A 40 -4.36 -0.29 -7.23
CA MET A 40 -5.73 0.15 -7.47
C MET A 40 -5.86 1.66 -7.67
N GLY A 41 -4.77 2.41 -7.49
CA GLY A 41 -4.73 3.85 -7.66
C GLY A 41 -5.46 4.63 -6.57
N ILE A 42 -5.57 4.07 -5.36
CA ILE A 42 -6.36 4.67 -4.27
C ILE A 42 -5.48 5.59 -3.41
N ILE A 43 -4.21 5.24 -3.23
CA ILE A 43 -3.26 5.97 -2.38
C ILE A 43 -1.89 6.10 -3.04
N ASN A 44 -1.08 7.01 -2.51
CA ASN A 44 0.38 6.94 -2.59
C ASN A 44 0.90 6.42 -1.24
N ALA A 45 1.94 5.58 -1.22
CA ALA A 45 2.42 4.97 0.02
C ALA A 45 3.86 5.37 0.38
N ILE A 46 4.07 5.58 1.68
CA ILE A 46 5.39 5.70 2.31
C ILE A 46 5.52 4.55 3.31
N LEU A 47 6.48 3.68 3.11
CA LEU A 47 6.80 2.57 3.99
C LEU A 47 7.90 3.00 4.95
N VAL A 48 7.63 2.96 6.25
CA VAL A 48 8.58 3.37 7.28
C VAL A 48 9.07 2.14 8.03
N GLY A 49 10.38 1.90 8.06
CA GLY A 49 10.94 0.75 8.77
C GLY A 49 12.31 0.30 8.30
N ASN A 50 12.64 -0.97 8.55
CA ASN A 50 13.92 -1.53 8.11
C ASN A 50 13.86 -1.88 6.62
N GLU A 51 14.57 -1.09 5.80
CA GLU A 51 14.58 -1.20 4.35
C GLU A 51 14.98 -2.60 3.85
N GLU A 52 16.00 -3.23 4.45
CA GLU A 52 16.44 -4.58 4.07
C GLU A 52 15.34 -5.62 4.31
N LYS A 53 14.69 -5.58 5.48
CA LYS A 53 13.58 -6.48 5.80
C LYS A 53 12.39 -6.28 4.87
N ILE A 54 12.05 -5.02 4.55
CA ILE A 54 10.98 -4.70 3.61
C ILE A 54 11.29 -5.27 2.22
N LYS A 55 12.53 -5.10 1.74
CA LYS A 55 12.96 -5.63 0.43
C LYS A 55 12.96 -7.15 0.37
N ILE A 56 13.36 -7.83 1.45
CA ILE A 56 13.32 -9.30 1.55
C ILE A 56 11.89 -9.80 1.41
N ILE A 57 10.96 -9.26 2.22
CA ILE A 57 9.55 -9.66 2.18
C ILE A 57 8.94 -9.36 0.81
N ALA A 58 9.26 -8.20 0.23
CA ALA A 58 8.76 -7.86 -1.09
C ALA A 58 9.27 -8.84 -2.16
N LYS A 59 10.54 -9.26 -2.10
CA LYS A 59 11.10 -10.24 -3.02
C LYS A 59 10.43 -11.60 -2.87
N ASP A 60 10.24 -12.06 -1.63
CA ASP A 60 9.63 -13.36 -1.33
C ASP A 60 8.16 -13.41 -1.77
N SER A 61 7.44 -12.29 -1.67
CA SER A 61 6.04 -12.15 -2.09
C SER A 61 5.86 -11.64 -3.53
N ASN A 62 6.95 -11.48 -4.30
CA ASN A 62 6.95 -10.94 -5.67
C ASN A 62 6.23 -9.58 -5.80
N ILE A 63 6.46 -8.70 -4.83
CA ILE A 63 5.90 -7.36 -4.72
C ILE A 63 6.83 -6.35 -5.39
N ASP A 64 6.27 -5.50 -6.24
CA ASP A 64 6.97 -4.36 -6.84
C ASP A 64 6.95 -3.13 -5.91
N LEU A 65 8.14 -2.73 -5.45
CA LEU A 65 8.34 -1.57 -4.58
C LEU A 65 8.67 -0.28 -5.35
N SER A 66 8.76 -0.30 -6.69
CA SER A 66 9.18 0.86 -7.49
C SER A 66 8.24 2.07 -7.37
N ARG A 67 6.98 1.82 -6.97
CA ARG A 67 5.91 2.82 -6.88
C ARG A 67 5.67 3.36 -5.47
N VAL A 68 6.51 2.97 -4.50
CA VAL A 68 6.41 3.40 -3.11
C VAL A 68 7.73 3.99 -2.63
N ARG A 69 7.66 4.87 -1.63
CA ARG A 69 8.85 5.43 -0.98
C ARG A 69 9.13 4.67 0.31
N ILE A 70 10.38 4.29 0.55
CA ILE A 70 10.82 3.68 1.82
C ILE A 70 11.62 4.72 2.61
N ILE A 71 11.38 4.81 3.92
CA ILE A 71 12.07 5.72 4.86
C ILE A 71 12.48 4.95 6.12
#